data_AF-Z9JGP5-F1
#
_entry.id   AF-Z9JGP5-F1
#
_cell.length_a   1.000
_cell.length_b   1.000
_cell.length_c   1.000
_cell.angle_alpha   90.00
_cell.angle_beta   90.00
_cell.angle_gamma   90.00
#
_symmetry.space_group_name_H-M   'P 1'
#
loop_
_entity.id
_entity.type
_entity.pdbx_description
1 polymer ?
#
loop_
_entity_poly.entity_id
_entity_poly.type
_entity_poly.pdbx_seq_one_letter_code
_entity_poly.pdbx_strand_id
1 'polypeptide(L)' 'MLMDAATLLNHRDAWVEEEKPHPADGFASLTATEQQLYQSIKTGGFTHNTLINNIRLEQERIPWDIAWAALQACLG' A
#
# COMPACT_ATOMS: atom_id res chain seq x y z
N MET A 1 -11.47 -0.74 3.55
CA MET A 1 -10.75 -1.75 2.77
C MET A 1 -9.33 -1.23 2.57
N LEU A 2 -8.35 -2.09 2.78
CA LEU A 2 -6.94 -1.89 2.54
C LEU A 2 -6.55 -2.75 1.33
N MET A 3 -5.50 -2.38 0.60
CA MET A 3 -4.94 -3.29 -0.42
C MET A 3 -4.38 -4.56 0.23
N ASP A 4 -4.15 -5.59 -0.56
CA ASP A 4 -3.45 -6.78 -0.10
C ASP A 4 -1.92 -6.58 -0.07
N ALA A 5 -1.21 -7.52 0.59
CA ALA A 5 0.23 -7.46 0.75
C ALA A 5 1.01 -7.60 -0.57
N ALA A 6 0.50 -8.37 -1.53
CA ALA A 6 1.16 -8.55 -2.81
C ALA A 6 1.11 -7.27 -3.63
N THR A 7 -0.04 -6.58 -3.63
CA THR A 7 -0.20 -5.24 -4.21
C THR A 7 0.79 -4.25 -3.59
N LEU A 8 0.89 -4.20 -2.26
CA LEU A 8 1.86 -3.32 -1.58
C LEU A 8 3.31 -3.60 -2.02
N LEU A 9 3.72 -4.87 -2.08
CA LEU A 9 5.10 -5.27 -2.43
C LEU A 9 5.45 -5.09 -3.91
N ASN A 10 4.47 -5.21 -4.80
CA ASN A 10 4.65 -4.98 -6.23
C ASN A 10 4.88 -3.50 -6.56
N HIS A 11 4.35 -2.60 -5.72
CA HIS A 11 4.48 -1.14 -5.87
C HIS A 11 5.50 -0.51 -4.94
N ARG A 12 6.60 -1.24 -4.66
CA ARG A 12 7.71 -0.75 -3.82
C ARG A 12 8.35 0.53 -4.32
N ASP A 13 8.33 0.76 -5.63
CA ASP A 13 8.80 1.97 -6.28
C ASP A 13 7.92 3.21 -6.01
N ALA A 14 6.68 3.00 -5.55
CA ALA A 14 5.73 4.05 -5.17
C ALA A 14 5.58 4.18 -3.64
N TRP A 15 6.46 3.53 -2.87
CA TRP A 15 6.48 3.66 -1.41
C TRP A 15 6.98 5.05 -1.03
N VAL A 16 6.20 5.72 -0.19
CA VAL A 16 6.59 6.98 0.44
C VAL A 16 6.40 6.88 1.94
N GLU A 17 7.20 7.64 2.67
CA GLU A 17 7.02 7.81 4.12
C GLU A 17 5.76 8.62 4.39
N GLU A 18 4.89 8.10 5.25
CA GLU A 18 3.80 8.87 5.82
C GLU A 18 4.32 9.66 7.02
N GLU A 19 4.53 10.98 6.85
CA GLU A 19 5.03 11.86 7.93
C GLU A 19 4.12 11.85 9.18
N LYS A 20 2.82 11.64 8.99
CA LYS A 20 1.81 11.65 10.04
C LYS A 20 0.91 10.42 9.89
N PRO A 21 1.35 9.24 10.38
CA PRO A 21 0.56 8.03 10.25
C PRO A 21 -0.77 8.16 10.97
N HIS A 22 -1.80 7.51 10.44
CA HIS A 22 -3.12 7.51 11.05
C HIS A 22 -3.05 6.94 12.48
N PRO A 23 -3.62 7.61 13.50
CA PRO A 23 -3.39 7.25 14.90
C PRO A 23 -4.08 5.95 15.32
N ALA A 24 -5.14 5.53 14.59
CA ALA A 24 -5.90 4.33 14.92
C ALA A 24 -5.00 3.09 15.06
N ASP A 25 -5.25 2.29 16.08
CA ASP A 25 -4.57 1.00 16.22
C ASP A 25 -5.16 -0.08 15.32
N GLY A 26 -6.31 0.17 14.71
CA GLY A 26 -6.92 -0.69 13.72
C GLY A 26 -8.27 -0.14 13.31
N PHE A 27 -8.85 -0.75 12.28
CA PHE A 27 -10.16 -0.38 11.77
C PHE A 27 -11.07 -1.60 11.84
N ALA A 28 -12.27 -1.45 12.42
CA ALA A 28 -13.24 -2.53 12.56
C ALA A 28 -13.79 -3.02 11.20
N SER A 29 -13.70 -2.19 10.16
CA SER A 29 -14.12 -2.51 8.79
C SER A 29 -13.09 -3.32 7.98
N LEU A 30 -11.91 -3.58 8.54
CA LEU A 30 -10.89 -4.39 7.87
C LEU A 30 -11.11 -5.87 8.21
N THR A 31 -10.91 -6.71 7.20
CA THR A 31 -10.74 -8.15 7.38
C THR A 31 -9.51 -8.44 8.23
N ALA A 32 -9.42 -9.64 8.82
CA ALA A 32 -8.27 -10.04 9.63
C ALA A 32 -6.93 -9.90 8.88
N THR A 33 -6.90 -10.28 7.60
CA THR A 33 -5.69 -10.17 6.76
C THR A 33 -5.28 -8.73 6.52
N GLU A 34 -6.23 -7.84 6.21
CA GLU A 34 -5.96 -6.41 6.06
C GLU A 34 -5.48 -5.79 7.39
N GLN A 35 -6.05 -6.23 8.52
CA GLN A 35 -5.63 -5.78 9.85
C GLN A 35 -4.18 -6.18 10.15
N GLN A 36 -3.79 -7.42 9.83
CA GLN A 36 -2.40 -7.90 9.97
C GLN A 36 -1.44 -7.12 9.08
N LEU A 37 -1.84 -6.84 7.84
CA LEU A 37 -1.04 -6.01 6.94
C LEU A 37 -0.86 -4.60 7.51
N TYR A 38 -1.94 -3.98 7.99
CA TYR A 38 -1.90 -2.66 8.63
C TYR A 38 -0.92 -2.63 9.82
N GLN A 39 -0.97 -3.62 10.71
CA GLN A 39 -0.01 -3.71 11.83
C GLN A 39 1.43 -3.88 11.36
N SER A 40 1.65 -4.68 10.32
CA SER A 40 2.99 -4.91 9.78
C SER A 40 3.59 -3.63 9.18
N ILE A 41 2.76 -2.79 8.53
CA ILE A 41 3.18 -1.46 8.06
C ILE A 41 3.49 -0.54 9.25
N LYS A 42 2.57 -0.46 10.24
CA LYS A 42 2.70 0.43 11.41
C LYS A 42 3.91 0.10 12.30
N THR A 43 4.29 -1.18 12.37
CA THR A 43 5.45 -1.65 13.15
C THR A 43 6.75 -1.71 12.36
N GLY A 44 6.74 -1.35 11.07
CA GLY A 44 7.93 -1.36 10.22
C GLY A 44 8.39 -2.76 9.77
N GLY A 45 7.49 -3.76 9.78
CA GLY A 45 7.78 -5.13 9.38
C GLY A 45 8.26 -5.27 7.92
N PHE A 46 7.84 -4.37 7.03
CA PHE A 46 8.29 -4.34 5.62
C PHE A 46 9.52 -3.45 5.38
N THR A 47 9.85 -2.59 6.33
CA THR A 47 10.87 -1.55 6.17
C THR A 47 12.15 -1.84 6.92
N HIS A 48 12.28 -3.01 7.55
CA HIS A 48 13.43 -3.35 8.39
C HIS A 48 14.79 -3.21 7.69
N ASN A 49 14.83 -3.23 6.36
CA ASN A 49 16.02 -3.02 5.53
C ASN A 49 15.94 -1.77 4.62
N THR A 50 15.03 -0.84 4.91
CA THR A 50 14.82 0.40 4.15
C THR A 50 14.94 1.63 5.05
N LEU A 51 15.16 2.80 4.46
CA LEU A 51 15.23 4.08 5.20
C LEU A 51 13.85 4.70 5.46
N ILE A 52 12.78 4.09 4.95
CA ILE A 52 11.41 4.62 4.99
C ILE A 52 10.70 3.96 6.16
N ASN A 53 9.94 4.71 6.96
CA ASN A 53 9.03 4.16 7.96
C ASN A 53 7.58 4.54 7.62
N ASN A 54 6.60 3.88 8.24
CA ASN A 54 5.17 4.19 8.02
C ASN A 54 4.80 4.28 6.53
N ILE A 55 5.07 3.20 5.78
CA ILE A 55 4.87 3.21 4.33
C ILE A 55 3.40 3.50 3.99
N ARG A 56 3.20 4.40 3.03
CA ARG A 56 1.97 4.46 2.22
C ARG A 56 2.32 4.37 0.73
N LEU A 57 1.34 3.97 -0.07
CA LEU A 57 1.40 4.16 -1.52
C LEU A 57 0.93 5.56 -1.87
N GLU A 58 1.57 6.21 -2.83
CA GLU A 58 1.03 7.40 -3.48
C GLU A 58 -0.21 7.03 -4.31
N GLN A 59 -1.40 7.22 -3.74
CA GLN A 59 -2.65 6.82 -4.38
C GLN A 59 -2.96 7.59 -5.67
N GLU A 60 -2.38 8.78 -5.85
CA GLU A 60 -2.55 9.60 -7.06
C GLU A 60 -1.65 9.15 -8.21
N ARG A 61 -0.66 8.29 -7.94
CA ARG A 61 0.30 7.84 -8.95
C ARG A 61 -0.11 6.48 -9.47
N ILE A 62 -0.60 6.46 -10.71
CA ILE A 62 -0.89 5.21 -11.44
C ILE A 62 0.27 4.93 -12.39
N PRO A 63 0.99 3.81 -12.24
CA PRO A 63 2.01 3.39 -13.21
C PRO A 63 1.43 3.31 -14.63
N TRP A 64 2.17 3.81 -15.61
CA TRP A 64 1.67 3.95 -16.98
C TRP A 64 1.36 2.61 -17.65
N ASP A 65 2.14 1.58 -17.35
CA ASP A 65 1.90 0.20 -17.79
C ASP A 65 0.54 -0.34 -17.29
N ILE A 66 0.18 -0.07 -16.03
CA ILE A 66 -1.14 -0.40 -15.47
C ILE A 66 -2.23 0.39 -16.17
N ALA A 67 -2.07 1.71 -16.29
CA ALA A 67 -3.06 2.57 -16.94
C ALA A 67 -3.30 2.14 -18.40
N TRP A 68 -2.22 1.86 -19.13
CA TRP A 68 -2.28 1.44 -20.52
C TRP A 68 -2.96 0.08 -20.70
N ALA A 69 -2.62 -0.91 -19.87
CA ALA A 69 -3.27 -2.23 -19.91
C ALA A 69 -4.79 -2.14 -19.63
N ALA A 70 -5.19 -1.31 -18.65
CA ALA A 70 -6.60 -1.09 -18.34
C ALA A 70 -7.34 -0.39 -19.50
N LEU A 71 -6.74 0.64 -20.11
CA LEU A 71 -7.31 1.32 -21.28
C LEU A 71 -7.47 0.36 -22.47
N GLN A 72 -6.49 -0.49 -22.73
CA GLN A 72 -6.56 -1.50 -23.78
C GLN A 72 -7.69 -2.52 -23.52
N ALA A 73 -7.88 -2.94 -22.27
CA ALA A 73 -8.95 -3.85 -21.89
C ALA A 73 -10.36 -3.24 -22.07
N CYS A 74 -10.50 -1.92 -21.96
CA CYS A 74 -11.77 -1.22 -22.20
C CYS A 74 -12.07 -0.97 -23.69
N LEU A 75 -11.09 -1.10 -24.57
CA LEU A 75 -11.23 -0.91 -26.02
C LEU A 75 -11.50 -2.22 -26.77
N GLY A 76 -11.51 -3.35 -26.07
CA GLY A 76 -11.95 -4.67 -26.56
C GLY A 76 -13.34 -5.05 -26.07
#